data_AF-A0A9P6ME29-F1
#
_entry.id   AF-A0A9P6ME29-F1
#
_cell.length_a   1.000
_cell.length_b   1.000
_cell.length_c   1.000
_cell.angle_alpha   90.00
_cell.angle_beta   90.00
_cell.angle_gamma   90.00
#
_symmetry.space_group_name_H-M   'P 1'
#
loop_
_entity.id
_entity.type
_entity.pdbx_description
1 polymer ?
#
loop_
_entity_poly.entity_id
_entity_poly.type
_entity_poly.pdbx_seq_one_letter_code
_entity_poly.pdbx_strand_id
1 'polypeptide(L)'
;MSSETTKPKVLIVGAGIGGLTLGAILEKANIPYEIFERASALKPLGSALAVGPPVMPMFIQLGIFDQIIEKGIPYRESNMYSEKNELLLHSNNVAGAPE
;
A
#
# COMPACT_ATOMS: atom_id res chain seq x y z
N MET A 1 -24.19 -27.65 -23.11
CA MET A 1 -23.38 -26.45 -23.40
C MET A 1 -23.48 -25.54 -22.19
N SER A 2 -22.44 -25.54 -21.36
CA SER A 2 -22.38 -24.66 -20.18
C SER A 2 -22.22 -23.23 -20.68
N SER A 3 -23.12 -22.32 -20.30
CA SER A 3 -22.98 -20.91 -20.63
C SER A 3 -21.71 -20.38 -19.98
N GLU A 4 -20.70 -20.02 -20.79
CA GLU A 4 -19.55 -19.28 -20.29
C GLU A 4 -20.06 -17.99 -19.65
N THR A 5 -19.94 -17.90 -18.33
CA THR A 5 -20.39 -16.73 -17.59
C THR A 5 -19.24 -15.74 -17.64
N THR A 6 -19.30 -14.81 -18.58
CA THR A 6 -18.29 -13.75 -18.71
C THR A 6 -18.28 -12.93 -17.43
N LYS A 7 -17.12 -12.82 -16.78
CA LYS A 7 -16.97 -11.99 -15.56
C LYS A 7 -17.36 -10.54 -15.87
N PRO A 8 -18.08 -9.85 -14.97
CA PRO A 8 -18.49 -8.47 -15.20
C PRO A 8 -17.27 -7.54 -15.24
N LYS A 9 -17.35 -6.48 -16.06
CA LYS A 9 -16.34 -5.43 -16.10
C LYS A 9 -16.56 -4.44 -14.95
N VAL A 10 -15.51 -4.16 -14.19
CA VAL A 10 -15.53 -3.23 -13.05
C VAL A 10 -15.00 -1.86 -13.47
N LEU A 11 -15.76 -0.79 -13.20
CA LEU A 11 -15.28 0.58 -13.36
C LEU A 11 -14.80 1.10 -12.01
N ILE A 12 -13.57 1.61 -11.97
CA ILE A 12 -12.94 2.18 -10.78
C ILE A 12 -12.78 3.69 -11.00
N VAL A 13 -13.40 4.50 -10.15
CA VAL A 13 -13.31 5.96 -10.20
C VAL A 13 -12.32 6.44 -9.13
N GLY A 14 -11.12 6.81 -9.57
CA GLY A 14 -10.01 7.32 -8.77
C GLY A 14 -8.79 6.40 -8.84
N ALA A 15 -7.65 6.92 -9.30
CA ALA A 15 -6.35 6.21 -9.34
C ALA A 15 -5.49 6.51 -8.10
N GLY A 16 -6.13 6.56 -6.92
CA GLY A 16 -5.46 6.63 -5.63
C GLY A 16 -5.04 5.26 -5.10
N ILE A 17 -4.58 5.19 -3.85
CA ILE A 17 -4.13 3.95 -3.20
C ILE A 17 -5.20 2.85 -3.29
N GLY A 18 -6.45 3.16 -2.92
CA GLY A 18 -7.54 2.17 -2.96
C GLY A 18 -7.89 1.69 -4.37
N GLY A 19 -7.97 2.60 -5.35
CA GLY A 19 -8.33 2.27 -6.72
C GLY A 19 -7.26 1.45 -7.44
N LEU A 20 -5.99 1.82 -7.30
CA LEU A 20 -4.87 1.06 -7.86
C LEU A 20 -4.69 -0.30 -7.17
N THR A 21 -4.89 -0.37 -5.85
CA THR A 21 -4.87 -1.65 -5.12
C THR A 21 -5.99 -2.57 -5.60
N LEU A 22 -7.21 -2.04 -5.77
CA LEU A 22 -8.32 -2.81 -6.32
C LEU A 22 -8.02 -3.28 -7.75
N GLY A 23 -7.50 -2.40 -8.62
CA GLY A 23 -7.08 -2.76 -9.97
C GLY A 23 -6.06 -3.91 -9.99
N ALA A 24 -5.03 -3.85 -9.15
CA ALA A 24 -4.03 -4.90 -9.05
C ALA A 24 -4.61 -6.25 -8.57
N ILE A 25 -5.58 -6.22 -7.65
CA ILE A 25 -6.29 -7.43 -7.19
C ILE A 25 -7.15 -8.01 -8.32
N LEU A 26 -7.91 -7.17 -9.04
CA LEU A 26 -8.75 -7.59 -10.16
C LEU A 26 -7.92 -8.15 -11.32
N GLU A 27 -6.76 -7.55 -11.60
CA GLU A 27 -5.76 -8.04 -12.56
C GLU A 27 -5.34 -9.48 -12.22
N LYS A 28 -4.90 -9.73 -10.98
CA LYS A 28 -4.52 -11.07 -10.50
C LYS A 28 -5.68 -12.07 -10.57
N ALA A 29 -6.90 -11.61 -10.34
CA ALA A 29 -8.11 -12.43 -10.41
C ALA A 29 -8.63 -12.66 -11.84
N ASN A 30 -7.98 -12.10 -12.86
CA ASN A 30 -8.45 -12.10 -14.26
C ASN A 30 -9.90 -11.61 -14.35
N ILE A 31 -10.21 -10.48 -13.70
CA ILE A 31 -11.50 -9.79 -13.79
C ILE A 31 -11.28 -8.51 -14.61
N PRO A 32 -12.06 -8.25 -15.67
CA PRO A 32 -11.87 -7.05 -16.49
C PRO A 32 -12.19 -5.78 -15.68
N TYR A 33 -11.34 -4.76 -15.79
CA TYR A 33 -11.56 -3.47 -15.13
C TYR A 33 -11.07 -2.29 -15.97
N GLU A 34 -11.49 -1.09 -15.59
CA GLU A 34 -11.00 0.17 -16.13
C GLU A 34 -10.93 1.22 -15.03
N ILE A 35 -9.84 1.98 -14.97
CA ILE A 35 -9.59 2.99 -13.94
C ILE A 35 -9.64 4.37 -14.57
N PHE A 36 -10.46 5.24 -14.00
CA PHE A 36 -10.58 6.65 -14.40
C PHE A 36 -10.02 7.54 -13.31
N GLU A 37 -9.23 8.54 -13.67
CA GLU A 37 -8.68 9.54 -12.76
C GLU A 37 -8.86 10.93 -13.37
N ARG A 38 -9.25 11.90 -12.55
CA ARG A 38 -9.42 13.29 -12.99
C ARG A 38 -8.08 14.00 -13.19
N ALA A 39 -7.06 13.63 -12.43
CA ALA A 39 -5.73 14.19 -12.53
C ALA A 39 -5.06 13.73 -13.83
N SER A 40 -4.56 14.68 -14.63
CA SER A 40 -3.86 14.39 -15.87
C SER A 40 -2.48 13.75 -15.66
N ALA A 41 -1.96 13.77 -14.43
CA ALA A 41 -0.71 13.15 -14.05
C ALA A 41 -0.71 12.80 -12.56
N LEU A 42 0.00 11.74 -12.19
CA LEU A 42 0.29 11.40 -10.80
C LEU A 42 1.25 12.45 -10.22
N LYS A 43 0.85 13.10 -9.12
CA LYS A 43 1.68 14.07 -8.42
C LYS A 43 2.01 13.54 -7.02
N PRO A 44 3.30 13.55 -6.61
CA PRO A 44 3.64 13.23 -5.23
C PRO A 44 3.00 14.28 -4.30
N LEU A 45 2.27 13.82 -3.28
CA LEU A 45 1.60 14.70 -2.31
C LEU A 45 2.56 15.24 -1.24
N GLY A 46 3.80 14.76 -1.21
CA GLY A 46 4.81 15.14 -0.21
C GLY A 46 4.56 14.57 1.18
N SER A 47 3.59 13.66 1.35
CA SER A 47 3.29 12.99 2.61
C SER A 47 3.92 11.59 2.69
N ALA A 48 4.34 11.21 3.90
CA ALA A 48 4.71 9.83 4.20
C ALA A 48 3.44 8.99 4.45
N LEU A 49 3.45 7.75 3.97
CA LEU A 49 2.45 6.73 4.30
C LEU A 49 3.11 5.67 5.17
N ALA A 50 2.65 5.53 6.41
CA ALA A 50 3.06 4.42 7.26
C ALA A 50 2.30 3.16 6.87
N VAL A 51 3.03 2.07 6.59
CA VAL A 51 2.43 0.76 6.34
C VAL A 51 2.89 -0.22 7.41
N GLY A 52 1.93 -0.85 8.08
CA GLY A 52 2.18 -1.79 9.17
C GLY A 52 1.99 -3.26 8.77
N PRO A 53 2.27 -4.17 9.72
CA PRO A 53 2.13 -5.61 9.52
C PRO A 53 0.80 -6.10 8.91
N PRO A 54 -0.37 -5.51 9.24
CA PRO A 54 -1.65 -5.99 8.70
C PRO A 54 -1.77 -5.91 7.16
N VAL A 55 -0.99 -5.04 6.52
CA VAL A 55 -1.07 -4.79 5.07
C VAL A 55 0.03 -5.52 4.29
N MET A 56 1.14 -5.87 4.96
CA MET A 56 2.30 -6.50 4.31
C MET A 56 1.98 -7.80 3.55
N PRO A 57 1.16 -8.74 4.06
CA PRO A 57 0.82 -9.95 3.32
C PRO A 57 0.13 -9.69 1.98
N MET A 58 -0.63 -8.60 1.85
CA MET A 58 -1.27 -8.23 0.60
C MET A 58 -0.24 -7.87 -0.47
N PHE A 59 0.84 -7.17 -0.12
CA PHE A 59 1.92 -6.88 -1.07
C PHE A 59 2.67 -8.14 -1.51
N ILE A 60 2.78 -9.15 -0.64
CA ILE A 60 3.34 -10.47 -1.00
C ILE A 60 2.43 -11.14 -2.02
N GLN A 61 1.11 -11.17 -1.78
CA GLN A 61 0.14 -11.76 -2.71
C GLN A 61 0.12 -11.04 -4.07
N LEU A 62 0.27 -9.72 -4.07
CA LEU A 62 0.40 -8.93 -5.29
C LEU A 62 1.76 -9.12 -5.99
N GLY A 63 2.79 -9.63 -5.30
CA GLY A 63 4.13 -9.81 -5.82
C GLY A 63 4.93 -8.51 -5.93
N ILE A 64 4.60 -7.52 -5.11
CA ILE A 64 5.26 -6.20 -5.08
C ILE A 64 5.96 -5.91 -3.75
N PHE A 65 5.99 -6.88 -2.83
CA PHE A 65 6.57 -6.72 -1.50
C PHE A 65 8.00 -6.18 -1.54
N ASP A 66 8.89 -6.81 -2.33
CA ASP A 66 10.29 -6.40 -2.40
C ASP A 66 10.45 -4.95 -2.92
N GLN A 67 9.63 -4.54 -3.89
CA GLN A 67 9.63 -3.17 -4.41
C GLN A 67 9.15 -2.16 -3.37
N ILE A 68 8.19 -2.56 -2.51
CA ILE A 68 7.72 -1.72 -1.40
C ILE A 68 8.82 -1.56 -0.36
N ILE A 69 9.55 -2.63 -0.01
CA ILE A 69 10.66 -2.57 0.94
C ILE A 69 11.82 -1.73 0.37
N GLU A 70 12.17 -1.92 -0.90
CA GLU A 70 13.25 -1.17 -1.58
C GLU A 70 12.98 0.34 -1.63
N LYS A 71 11.72 0.74 -1.88
CA LYS A 71 11.34 2.16 -1.97
C LYS A 71 10.94 2.77 -0.62
N GLY A 72 10.69 1.94 0.38
CA GLY A 72 10.24 2.36 1.69
C GLY A 72 11.35 2.86 2.60
N ILE A 73 10.97 3.54 3.68
CA ILE A 73 11.88 3.88 4.77
C ILE A 73 11.50 3.00 5.95
N PRO A 74 12.39 2.10 6.44
CA PRO A 74 12.09 1.26 7.58
C PRO A 74 11.95 2.11 8.84
N TYR A 75 10.84 1.92 9.55
CA TYR A 75 10.62 2.54 10.85
C TYR A 75 11.40 1.79 11.92
N ARG A 76 12.48 2.39 12.43
CA ARG A 76 13.42 1.77 13.38
C ARG A 76 13.08 2.06 14.83
N GLU A 77 12.86 3.32 15.14
CA GLU A 77 12.61 3.79 16.50
C GLU A 77 11.70 5.01 16.50
N SER A 78 11.10 5.28 17.65
CA SER A 78 10.37 6.51 17.90
C SER A 78 10.53 6.93 19.34
N ASN A 79 10.79 8.23 19.48
CA ASN A 79 10.97 8.90 20.75
C ASN A 79 9.86 9.92 20.95
N MET A 80 9.27 9.92 22.14
CA MET A 80 8.32 10.93 22.57
C MET A 80 8.98 11.75 23.67
N TYR A 81 9.00 13.07 23.50
CA TYR A 81 9.61 14.00 24.45
C TYR A 81 8.53 14.89 25.08
N SER A 82 8.76 15.31 26.31
CA SER A 82 7.96 16.35 26.98
C SER A 82 8.29 17.73 26.41
N GLU A 83 7.51 18.75 26.77
CA GLU A 83 7.81 20.16 26.44
C GLU A 83 9.16 20.62 27.01
N LYS A 84 9.63 19.98 28.09
CA LYS A 84 10.94 20.25 28.70
C LYS A 84 12.08 19.49 28.01
N ASN A 85 11.82 18.84 26.87
CA ASN A 85 12.74 18.00 26.13
C ASN A 85 13.23 16.77 26.92
N GLU A 86 12.41 16.27 27.85
CA GLU A 86 12.70 15.04 28.60
C GLU A 86 12.10 13.85 27.85
N LEU A 87 12.85 12.76 27.69
CA LEU A 87 12.38 11.55 27.02
C LEU A 87 11.29 10.87 27.88
N LEU A 88 10.07 10.79 27.34
CA LEU A 88 8.91 10.16 27.98
C LEU A 88 8.75 8.70 27.56
N LEU A 89 9.00 8.41 26.28
CA LEU A 89 8.86 7.09 25.71
C LEU A 89 9.91 6.88 24.62
N HIS A 90 10.60 5.76 24.69
CA HIS A 90 11.43 5.24 23.61
C HIS A 90 10.83 3.90 23.18
N SER A 91 10.50 3.79 21.90
CA SER A 91 9.97 2.57 21.30
C SER A 91 10.90 2.15 20.18
N ASN A 92 11.45 0.94 20.30
CA ASN A 92 12.23 0.31 19.24
C ASN A 92 11.34 -0.67 18.50
N ASN A 93 11.40 -0.61 17.17
CA ASN A 93 10.77 -1.60 16.33
C ASN A 93 11.71 -2.81 16.22
N VAL A 94 11.55 -3.78 17.11
CA VAL A 94 12.37 -5.01 17.14
C VAL A 94 11.96 -6.00 16.03
N ALA A 95 11.01 -5.63 15.17
CA ALA A 95 10.52 -6.50 14.10
C ALA A 95 11.21 -6.19 12.76
N GLY A 96 12.32 -6.89 12.50
CA GLY A 96 12.59 -7.44 11.16
C GLY A 96 13.39 -6.61 10.15
N ALA A 97 14.29 -5.71 10.55
CA ALA A 97 15.34 -5.28 9.62
C ALA A 97 16.40 -6.40 9.54
N PRO A 98 16.78 -6.89 8.35
CA PRO A 98 18.00 -7.66 8.22
C PRO A 98 19.19 -6.72 8.51
N GLU A 99 20.20 -7.23 9.22
CA GLU A 99 21.53 -6.61 9.30
C GLU A 99 22.17 -6.48 7.92
#